data_AF-A0A936ELY4-F1
#
_entry.id   AF-A0A936ELY4-F1
#
_cell.length_a   1.000
_cell.length_b   1.000
_cell.length_c   1.000
_cell.angle_alpha   90.00
_cell.angle_beta   90.00
_cell.angle_gamma   90.00
#
_symmetry.space_group_name_H-M   'P 1'
#
loop_
_entity.id
_entity.type
_entity.pdbx_description
1 polymer ?
#
loop_
_entity_poly.entity_id
_entity_poly.type
_entity_poly.pdbx_seq_one_letter_code
_entity_poly.pdbx_strand_id
1 'polypeptide(L)' 'MKKLLDLRFVIGAFFTIVGCLLVIYYFVKASGELTAASVNIWCGGLFVLFGISMIILSYVQKLGND' A
#
# COMPACT_ATOMS: atom_id res chain seq x y z
N MET A 1 4.41 -25.09 -8.72
CA MET A 1 3.48 -23.95 -8.92
C MET A 1 2.55 -23.82 -7.71
N LYS A 2 2.92 -23.11 -6.63
CA LYS A 2 2.00 -22.69 -5.52
C LYS A 2 2.54 -21.52 -4.67
N LYS A 3 3.82 -21.14 -4.81
CA LYS A 3 4.41 -19.83 -4.43
C LYS A 3 3.73 -18.61 -5.11
N LEU A 4 2.64 -18.82 -5.86
CA LEU A 4 1.94 -17.82 -6.68
C LEU A 4 1.11 -16.81 -5.86
N LEU A 5 0.97 -16.98 -4.54
CA LEU A 5 0.23 -16.09 -3.66
C LEU A 5 0.82 -16.21 -2.24
N ASP A 6 2.04 -15.73 -1.98
CA ASP A 6 2.32 -15.35 -0.59
C ASP A 6 1.34 -14.21 -0.31
N LEU A 7 0.24 -14.56 0.37
CA LEU A 7 -0.91 -13.70 0.54
C LEU A 7 -0.47 -12.35 1.12
N ARG A 8 0.59 -12.35 1.93
CA ARG A 8 1.24 -11.17 2.49
C ARG A 8 1.82 -10.25 1.40
N PHE A 9 2.53 -10.81 0.43
CA PHE A 9 3.09 -10.05 -0.70
C PHE A 9 1.98 -9.48 -1.59
N VAL A 10 0.96 -10.28 -1.92
CA VAL A 10 -0.14 -9.85 -2.81
C VAL A 10 -0.97 -8.76 -2.15
N ILE A 11 -1.33 -8.94 -0.87
CA ILE A 11 -2.00 -7.91 -0.07
C ILE A 11 -1.11 -6.68 0.02
N GLY A 12 0.18 -6.85 0.34
CA GLY A 12 1.11 -5.75 0.49
C GLY A 12 1.25 -4.92 -0.79
N ALA A 13 1.41 -5.56 -1.94
CA ALA A 13 1.48 -4.92 -3.24
C ALA A 13 0.19 -4.16 -3.57
N PHE A 14 -0.98 -4.77 -3.34
CA PHE A 14 -2.27 -4.13 -3.58
C PHE A 14 -2.45 -2.86 -2.73
N PHE A 15 -2.24 -2.95 -1.41
CA PHE A 15 -2.36 -1.80 -0.52
C PHE A 15 -1.33 -0.70 -0.82
N THR A 16 -0.11 -1.08 -1.22
CA THR A 16 0.91 -0.11 -1.64
C THR A 16 0.47 0.64 -2.90
N ILE A 17 -0.02 -0.06 -3.92
CA ILE A 17 -0.48 0.55 -5.18
C ILE A 17 -1.67 1.48 -4.92
N VAL A 18 -2.70 1.01 -4.21
CA VAL A 18 -3.88 1.82 -3.89
C VAL A 18 -3.49 3.02 -3.02
N GLY A 19 -2.61 2.83 -2.04
CA GLY A 19 -2.10 3.90 -1.21
C GLY A 19 -1.35 4.98 -2.01
N CYS A 20 -0.45 4.57 -2.91
CA CYS A 20 0.23 5.48 -3.83
C CYS A 20 -0.75 6.24 -4.72
N LEU A 21 -1.77 5.56 -5.26
CA LEU A 21 -2.81 6.22 -6.06
C LEU A 21 -3.58 7.27 -5.25
N LEU A 22 -3.95 6.99 -4.00
CA LEU A 22 -4.63 7.95 -3.12
C LEU A 22 -3.76 9.18 -2.80
N VAL A 23 -2.47 8.96 -2.54
CA VAL A 23 -1.49 10.04 -2.30
C VAL A 23 -1.33 10.88 -3.57
N ILE A 24 -1.14 10.26 -4.73
CA ILE A 24 -1.04 10.98 -6.01
C ILE A 24 -2.33 11.77 -6.28
N TYR A 25 -3.50 11.17 -6.03
CA TYR A 25 -4.79 11.83 -6.24
C TYR A 25 -4.98 13.06 -5.36
N TYR A 26 -4.44 13.04 -4.13
CA TYR A 26 -4.37 14.22 -3.27
C TYR A 26 -3.56 15.36 -3.91
N PHE A 27 -2.40 15.06 -4.49
CA PHE A 27 -1.55 16.08 -5.14
C PHE A 27 -2.09 16.56 -6.49
N VAL A 28 -2.78 15.70 -7.24
CA VAL A 28 -3.33 16.03 -8.57
C VAL A 28 -4.65 16.80 -8.46
N LYS A 29 -5.46 16.56 -7.42
CA LYS A 29 -6.77 17.21 -7.25
C LYS A 29 -6.63 18.52 -6.48
N ALA A 30 -6.24 19.58 -7.18
CA ALA A 30 -5.96 20.90 -6.59
C ALA A 30 -7.18 21.75 -6.16
N SER A 31 -8.44 21.33 -6.38
CA SER A 31 -9.55 22.32 -6.36
C SER A 31 -10.99 21.83 -6.06
N GLY A 32 -11.20 20.67 -5.41
CA GLY A 32 -12.55 20.11 -5.25
C GLY A 32 -13.20 20.22 -3.87
N GLU A 33 -12.61 19.59 -2.85
CA GLU A 33 -13.16 19.52 -1.48
C GLU A 33 -12.00 19.23 -0.50
N LEU A 34 -11.75 20.15 0.43
CA LEU A 34 -10.67 20.05 1.44
C LEU A 34 -10.81 18.83 2.36
N THR A 35 -12.04 18.44 2.69
CA THR A 35 -12.35 17.31 3.56
C THR A 35 -12.02 15.98 2.88
N ALA A 36 -12.48 15.77 1.65
CA ALA A 36 -12.20 14.56 0.88
C ALA A 36 -10.69 14.40 0.55
N ALA A 37 -10.01 15.52 0.26
CA ALA A 37 -8.56 15.52 0.05
C ALA A 37 -7.81 15.05 1.31
N SER A 38 -8.19 15.57 2.47
CA SER A 38 -7.56 15.20 3.75
C SER A 38 -7.74 13.71 4.08
N VAL A 39 -8.90 13.12 3.78
CA VAL A 39 -9.12 11.68 3.99
C VAL A 39 -8.22 10.84 3.07
N ASN A 40 -8.08 11.23 1.80
CA ASN A 40 -7.25 10.50 0.84
C ASN A 40 -5.77 10.45 1.26
N ILE A 41 -5.21 11.53 1.79
CA ILE A 41 -3.78 11.54 2.20
C ILE A 41 -3.54 10.68 3.44
N TRP A 42 -4.42 10.72 4.44
CA TRP A 42 -4.31 9.89 5.64
C TRP A 42 -4.52 8.41 5.34
N CYS A 43 -5.58 8.07 4.59
CA CYS A 43 -5.84 6.69 4.16
C CYS A 43 -4.73 6.18 3.24
N GLY A 44 -4.29 7.00 2.29
CA GLY A 44 -3.20 6.67 1.38
C GLY A 44 -1.90 6.39 2.12
N GLY A 45 -1.51 7.26 3.06
CA GLY A 45 -0.34 7.07 3.90
C GLY A 45 -0.38 5.77 4.73
N LEU A 46 -1.51 5.48 5.37
CA LEU A 46 -1.70 4.23 6.12
C LEU A 46 -1.62 2.99 5.23
N PHE A 47 -2.21 3.04 4.03
CA PHE A 47 -2.17 1.94 3.07
C PHE A 47 -0.78 1.69 2.52
N VAL A 48 -0.01 2.75 2.23
CA VAL A 48 1.39 2.62 1.82
C VAL A 48 2.23 2.01 2.95
N LEU A 49 2.08 2.53 4.18
CA LEU A 49 2.85 2.03 5.33
C LEU A 49 2.56 0.55 5.59
N PHE A 50 1.28 0.18 5.64
CA PHE A 50 0.85 -1.21 5.82
C PHE A 50 1.34 -2.08 4.65
N GLY A 51 1.14 -1.64 3.41
CA GLY A 51 1.54 -2.36 2.22
C GLY A 51 3.04 -2.67 2.18
N ILE A 52 3.88 -1.67 2.46
CA ILE A 52 5.33 -1.83 2.56
C ILE A 52 5.70 -2.80 3.68
N SER A 53 5.11 -2.67 4.87
CA SER A 53 5.40 -3.58 5.98
C SER A 53 5.08 -5.05 5.64
N MET A 54 3.99 -5.31 4.94
CA MET A 54 3.58 -6.65 4.52
C MET A 54 4.51 -7.23 3.45
N ILE A 55 4.99 -6.39 2.52
CA ILE A 55 6.01 -6.76 1.55
C ILE A 55 7.30 -7.14 2.28
N ILE A 56 7.78 -6.30 3.20
CA ILE A 56 8.99 -6.55 4.00
C ILE A 56 8.87 -7.87 4.76
N LEU A 57 7.75 -8.10 5.46
CA LEU A 57 7.51 -9.34 6.20
C LEU A 57 7.52 -10.58 5.31
N SER A 58 6.97 -10.50 4.10
CA SER A 58 7.05 -11.60 3.13
C SER A 58 8.50 -11.89 2.71
N TYR A 59 9.32 -10.87 2.48
CA TYR A 59 10.74 -11.04 2.17
C TYR A 59 11.54 -11.63 3.35
N VAL A 60 11.34 -11.11 4.56
CA VAL A 60 12.02 -11.60 5.78
C VAL A 60 11.67 -13.07 6.05
N GLN A 61 10.40 -13.43 5.90
CA GLN A 61 9.96 -14.80 6.14
C GLN A 61 10.48 -15.77 5.07
N LYS A 62 10.63 -15.30 3.82
CA LYS A 62 11.26 -16.06 2.74
C LYS A 62 12.75 -16.31 3.02
N LEU A 63 13.47 -15.32 3.54
CA LEU A 63 14.89 -15.42 3.91
C LEU A 63 15.16 -16.36 5.10
N GLY A 64 14.25 -16.43 6.07
CA GLY A 64 14.41 -17.31 7.24
C GLY A 64 14.01 -18.78 7.00
N ASN A 65 13.53 -19.11 5.81
CA ASN A 65 13.02 -20.44 5.46
C ASN A 65 13.82 -21.08 4.30
N ASP A 66 14.93 -20.45 3.90
CA ASP A 66 15.97 -20.97 3.00
C ASP A 66 17.21 -21.35 3.84
#